data_AF-A0A7C5TDT7-F1
#
_entry.id   AF-A0A7C5TDT7-F1
#
_cell.length_a   1.000
_cell.length_b   1.000
_cell.length_c   1.000
_cell.angle_alpha   90.00
_cell.angle_beta   90.00
_cell.angle_gamma   90.00
#
_symmetry.space_group_name_H-M   'P 1'
#
loop_
_entity.id
_entity.type
_entity.pdbx_description
1 polymer ?
#
loop_
_entity_poly.entity_id
_entity_poly.type
_entity_poly.pdbx_seq_one_letter_code
_entity_poly.pdbx_strand_id
1 'polypeptide(L)'
;MMLAALCLYVKIFGGVLTKKVLAASITVTVITTVVVAGVLLAPVLRAEEDLLTLFLDFAYPVSDLLLFSVAHLGLIMFLKGKLGKPWFFFNAAIVLDFCADVLFSYTTAYDMYYCGHPLELLYHLGYLFFALAFYLHTKEF
;
A
#
# COMPACT_ATOMS: atom_id res chain seq x y z
N MET A 1 -4.05 -13.22 -4.30
CA MET A 1 -2.77 -13.97 -4.31
C MET A 1 -1.64 -13.21 -3.59
N MET A 2 -1.43 -11.91 -3.87
CA MET A 2 -0.38 -11.09 -3.25
C MET A 2 -0.52 -10.90 -1.73
N LEU A 3 -1.73 -10.60 -1.23
CA LEU A 3 -1.99 -10.45 0.21
C LEU A 3 -1.65 -11.71 1.01
N ALA A 4 -2.00 -12.90 0.48
CA ALA A 4 -1.67 -14.17 1.13
C ALA A 4 -0.16 -14.40 1.22
N ALA A 5 0.58 -14.06 0.15
CA ALA A 5 2.05 -14.14 0.14
C ALA A 5 2.67 -13.21 1.19
N LEU A 6 2.15 -11.99 1.32
CA LEU A 6 2.60 -11.02 2.34
C LEU A 6 2.29 -11.50 3.76
N CYS A 7 1.11 -12.07 4.02
CA CYS A 7 0.77 -12.64 5.33
C CYS A 7 1.69 -13.81 5.72
N LEU A 8 2.00 -14.70 4.77
CA LEU A 8 2.94 -15.80 5.00
C LEU A 8 4.35 -15.28 5.29
N TYR A 9 4.77 -14.24 4.57
CA TYR A 9 6.03 -13.54 4.80
C TYR A 9 6.12 -12.99 6.24
N VAL A 10 5.11 -12.25 6.73
CA VAL A 10 5.11 -11.75 8.13
C VAL A 10 5.20 -12.89 9.13
N LYS A 11 4.55 -14.03 8.85
CA LYS A 11 4.65 -15.21 9.72
C LYS A 11 6.08 -15.78 9.77
N ILE A 12 6.79 -15.79 8.65
CA ILE A 12 8.17 -16.29 8.56
C ILE A 12 9.15 -15.37 9.31
N PHE A 13 9.03 -14.06 9.14
CA PHE A 13 9.96 -13.08 9.73
C PHE A 13 9.47 -12.45 11.04
N GLY A 14 8.31 -12.89 11.54
CA GLY A 14 7.64 -12.32 12.70
C GLY A 14 8.43 -12.42 14.02
N GLY A 15 9.44 -13.28 14.10
CA GLY A 15 10.34 -13.36 15.26
C GLY A 15 11.12 -12.07 15.55
N VAL A 16 11.24 -11.17 14.55
CA VAL A 16 11.89 -9.87 14.69
C VAL A 16 10.96 -8.80 15.29
N LEU A 17 9.65 -9.05 15.31
CA LEU A 17 8.64 -8.07 15.71
C LEU A 17 8.47 -8.02 17.24
N THR A 18 8.76 -6.86 17.83
CA THR A 18 8.40 -6.60 19.22
C THR A 18 6.95 -6.12 19.33
N LYS A 19 6.32 -6.32 20.50
CA LYS A 19 4.97 -5.81 20.78
C LYS A 19 4.84 -4.30 20.56
N LYS A 20 5.90 -3.53 20.83
CA LYS A 20 5.94 -2.07 20.61
C LYS A 20 5.88 -1.71 19.12
N VAL A 21 6.65 -2.43 18.29
CA VAL A 21 6.65 -2.23 16.82
C VAL A 21 5.30 -2.59 16.24
N LEU A 22 4.72 -3.71 16.68
CA LEU A 22 3.40 -4.13 16.23
C LEU A 22 2.32 -3.10 16.61
N ALA A 23 2.32 -2.63 17.87
CA ALA A 23 1.39 -1.60 18.32
C ALA A 23 1.53 -0.30 17.51
N ALA A 24 2.76 0.18 17.28
CA ALA A 24 2.99 1.36 16.45
C ALA A 24 2.49 1.16 15.00
N SER A 25 2.72 -0.01 14.41
CA SER A 25 2.27 -0.33 13.06
C SER A 25 0.74 -0.37 12.94
N ILE A 26 0.07 -0.95 13.94
CA ILE A 26 -1.40 -0.94 14.05
C ILE A 26 -1.91 0.50 14.16
N THR A 27 -1.31 1.32 15.03
CA THR A 27 -1.70 2.73 15.19
C THR A 27 -1.60 3.50 13.86
N VAL A 28 -0.51 3.34 13.12
CA VAL A 28 -0.35 3.97 11.79
C VAL A 28 -1.43 3.47 10.83
N THR A 29 -1.67 2.15 10.79
CA THR A 29 -2.70 1.56 9.92
C THR A 29 -4.09 2.10 10.22
N VAL A 30 -4.44 2.23 11.51
CA VAL A 30 -5.74 2.79 11.95
C VAL A 30 -5.85 4.26 11.54
N ILE A 31 -4.81 5.07 11.79
CA ILE A 31 -4.79 6.48 11.38
C ILE A 31 -4.96 6.60 9.87
N THR A 32 -4.19 5.84 9.09
CA THR A 32 -4.30 5.83 7.63
C THR A 32 -5.69 5.41 7.17
N THR A 33 -6.30 4.40 7.81
CA THR A 33 -7.67 3.96 7.51
C THR A 33 -8.68 5.09 7.73
N VAL A 34 -8.58 5.81 8.85
CA VAL A 34 -9.45 6.95 9.14
C VAL A 34 -9.26 8.08 8.11
N VAL A 35 -8.02 8.35 7.71
CA VAL A 35 -7.71 9.36 6.68
C VAL A 35 -8.31 8.95 5.34
N VAL A 36 -8.06 7.73 4.85
CA VAL A 36 -8.60 7.23 3.58
C VAL A 36 -10.12 7.26 3.59
N ALA A 37 -10.75 6.79 4.67
CA ALA A 37 -12.20 6.87 4.83
C ALA A 37 -12.69 8.32 4.78
N GLY A 38 -12.05 9.25 5.49
CA GLY A 38 -12.44 10.66 5.49
C GLY A 38 -12.31 11.33 4.11
N VAL A 39 -11.34 10.90 3.30
CA VAL A 39 -11.09 11.43 1.96
C VAL A 39 -12.04 10.83 0.92
N LEU A 40 -12.34 9.53 1.01
CA LEU A 40 -13.07 8.81 -0.04
C LEU A 40 -14.56 8.58 0.27
N LEU A 41 -15.02 8.62 1.53
CA LEU A 41 -16.43 8.40 1.84
C LEU A 41 -17.35 9.50 1.27
N ALA A 42 -16.93 10.75 1.37
CA ALA A 42 -17.74 11.88 0.92
C ALA A 42 -18.05 11.82 -0.59
N PRO A 43 -17.07 11.58 -1.49
CA PRO A 43 -17.37 11.44 -2.91
C PRO A 43 -18.21 10.19 -3.23
N VAL A 44 -17.90 9.03 -2.63
CA VAL A 44 -18.65 7.78 -2.86
C VAL A 44 -20.13 7.93 -2.48
N LEU A 45 -20.45 8.60 -1.36
CA LEU A 45 -21.84 8.81 -0.93
C LEU A 45 -22.60 9.84 -1.78
N ARG A 46 -21.90 10.68 -2.54
CA ARG A 46 -22.51 11.67 -3.44
C ARG A 46 -22.75 11.12 -4.83
N ALA A 47 -22.06 10.05 -5.20
CA ALA A 47 -22.19 9.43 -6.51
C ALA A 47 -23.53 8.68 -6.59
N GLU A 48 -24.36 9.03 -7.57
CA GLU A 48 -25.56 8.25 -7.90
C GLU A 48 -25.16 7.08 -8.81
N GLU A 49 -24.64 6.03 -8.19
CA GLU A 49 -24.08 4.88 -8.90
C GLU A 49 -24.90 3.60 -8.69
N ASP A 50 -24.72 2.65 -9.60
CA ASP A 50 -25.30 1.32 -9.46
C ASP A 50 -24.60 0.51 -8.36
N LEU A 51 -25.27 -0.57 -7.91
CA LEU A 51 -24.80 -1.38 -6.79
C LEU A 51 -23.42 -2.04 -7.03
N LEU A 52 -23.08 -2.37 -8.28
CA LEU A 52 -21.79 -2.99 -8.59
C LEU A 52 -20.66 -1.98 -8.46
N THR A 53 -20.85 -0.78 -9.01
CA THR A 53 -19.86 0.31 -8.93
C THR A 53 -19.64 0.72 -7.47
N LEU A 54 -20.72 0.91 -6.70
CA LEU A 54 -20.63 1.18 -5.27
C LEU A 54 -19.85 0.09 -4.51
N PHE A 55 -20.09 -1.19 -4.82
CA PHE A 55 -19.35 -2.29 -4.20
C PHE A 55 -17.85 -2.23 -4.51
N LEU A 56 -17.48 -1.95 -5.77
CA LEU A 56 -16.09 -1.84 -6.18
C LEU A 56 -15.40 -0.65 -5.51
N ASP A 57 -16.07 0.50 -5.43
CA ASP A 57 -15.59 1.72 -4.78
C ASP A 57 -15.27 1.55 -3.29
N PHE A 58 -15.94 0.59 -2.62
CA PHE A 58 -15.56 0.18 -1.27
C PHE A 58 -14.50 -0.93 -1.26
N ALA A 59 -14.60 -1.91 -2.15
CA ALA A 59 -13.73 -3.08 -2.15
C ALA A 59 -12.27 -2.74 -2.44
N TYR A 60 -12.01 -1.82 -3.37
CA TYR A 60 -10.65 -1.41 -3.75
C TYR A 60 -9.91 -0.74 -2.58
N PRO A 61 -10.38 0.38 -1.98
CA PRO A 61 -9.70 1.00 -0.86
C PRO A 61 -9.52 0.09 0.35
N VAL A 62 -10.47 -0.82 0.62
CA VAL A 62 -10.34 -1.81 1.69
C VAL A 62 -9.22 -2.81 1.39
N SER A 63 -9.16 -3.33 0.16
CA SER A 63 -8.08 -4.22 -0.28
C SER A 63 -6.71 -3.52 -0.18
N ASP A 64 -6.64 -2.26 -0.59
CA ASP A 64 -5.41 -1.47 -0.59
C ASP A 64 -4.95 -1.15 0.83
N LEU A 65 -5.86 -0.88 1.75
CA LEU A 65 -5.56 -0.72 3.18
C LEU A 65 -5.02 -2.01 3.80
N LEU A 66 -5.56 -3.18 3.42
CA LEU A 66 -5.02 -4.47 3.85
C LEU A 66 -3.59 -4.68 3.33
N LEU A 67 -3.35 -4.41 2.05
CA LEU A 67 -2.00 -4.48 1.47
C LEU A 67 -1.04 -3.50 2.15
N PHE A 68 -1.46 -2.25 2.35
CA PHE A 68 -0.70 -1.22 3.05
C PHE A 68 -0.33 -1.66 4.46
N SER A 69 -1.27 -2.23 5.23
CA SER A 69 -1.01 -2.66 6.61
C SER A 69 0.15 -3.66 6.69
N VAL A 70 0.19 -4.63 5.78
CA VAL A 70 1.21 -5.67 5.76
C VAL A 70 2.51 -5.13 5.17
N ALA A 71 2.44 -4.31 4.12
CA ALA A 71 3.60 -3.71 3.48
C ALA A 71 4.33 -2.73 4.40
N HIS A 72 3.58 -1.90 5.12
CA HIS A 72 4.11 -0.98 6.14
C HIS A 72 4.84 -1.73 7.26
N LEU A 73 4.25 -2.81 7.78
CA LEU A 73 4.92 -3.68 8.74
C LEU A 73 6.20 -4.28 8.14
N GLY A 74 6.18 -4.64 6.85
CA GLY A 74 7.33 -5.13 6.11
C GLY A 74 8.48 -4.14 5.98
N LEU A 75 8.18 -2.86 5.74
CA LEU A 75 9.19 -1.79 5.73
C LEU A 75 9.93 -1.71 7.06
N ILE A 76 9.20 -1.78 8.18
CA ILE A 76 9.80 -1.71 9.51
C ILE A 76 10.70 -2.93 9.77
N MET A 77 10.25 -4.13 9.39
CA MET A 77 11.02 -5.37 9.56
C MET A 77 12.35 -5.33 8.80
N PHE A 78 12.36 -4.80 7.58
CA PHE A 78 13.52 -4.86 6.69
C PHE A 78 14.42 -3.63 6.67
N LEU A 79 14.08 -2.59 7.45
CA LEU A 79 14.84 -1.36 7.52
C LEU A 79 16.33 -1.56 7.92
N LYS A 80 16.64 -2.61 8.69
CA LYS A 80 17.97 -2.83 9.31
C LYS A 80 18.78 -4.03 8.79
N GLY A 81 18.28 -4.80 7.82
CA GLY A 81 18.92 -6.07 7.39
C GLY A 81 19.56 -6.02 6.00
N LYS A 82 20.73 -6.67 5.81
CA LYS A 82 21.36 -6.83 4.48
C LYS A 82 20.58 -7.76 3.54
N LEU A 83 20.03 -8.85 4.07
CA LEU A 83 19.05 -9.73 3.40
C LEU A 83 17.67 -9.07 3.24
N GLY A 84 17.48 -7.87 3.81
CA GLY A 84 16.22 -7.14 3.79
C GLY A 84 16.10 -6.17 2.62
N LYS A 85 17.14 -5.93 1.83
CA LYS A 85 17.09 -4.89 0.79
C LYS A 85 16.07 -5.16 -0.32
N PRO A 86 16.03 -6.35 -0.96
CA PRO A 86 15.00 -6.64 -1.97
C PRO A 86 13.60 -6.51 -1.38
N TRP A 87 13.40 -7.07 -0.19
CA TRP A 87 12.12 -7.03 0.49
C TRP A 87 11.71 -5.63 0.93
N PHE A 88 12.66 -4.79 1.33
CA PHE A 88 12.41 -3.38 1.64
C PHE A 88 11.88 -2.66 0.39
N PHE A 89 12.55 -2.81 -0.76
CA PHE A 89 12.09 -2.19 -2.00
C PHE A 89 10.73 -2.74 -2.46
N PHE A 90 10.49 -4.04 -2.28
CA PHE A 90 9.19 -4.65 -2.60
C PHE A 90 8.05 -4.06 -1.74
N ASN A 91 8.26 -3.92 -0.43
CA ASN A 91 7.27 -3.32 0.47
C ASN A 91 7.13 -1.80 0.21
N ALA A 92 8.21 -1.12 -0.15
CA ALA A 92 8.18 0.31 -0.50
C ALA A 92 7.38 0.56 -1.77
N ALA A 93 7.50 -0.33 -2.77
CA ALA A 93 6.72 -0.28 -4.00
C ALA A 93 5.21 -0.34 -3.70
N ILE A 94 4.78 -1.31 -2.88
CA ILE A 94 3.36 -1.45 -2.49
C ILE A 94 2.85 -0.21 -1.75
N VAL A 95 3.67 0.38 -0.88
CA VAL A 95 3.28 1.61 -0.17
C VAL A 95 3.18 2.81 -1.13
N LEU A 96 4.04 2.90 -2.13
CA LEU A 96 3.96 3.94 -3.16
C LEU A 96 2.70 3.79 -4.02
N ASP A 97 2.40 2.57 -4.47
CA ASP A 97 1.19 2.27 -5.24
C ASP A 97 -0.06 2.60 -4.41
N PHE A 98 -0.14 2.16 -3.16
CA PHE A 98 -1.23 2.54 -2.24
C PHE A 98 -1.43 4.06 -2.14
N CYS A 99 -0.34 4.82 -1.98
CA CYS A 99 -0.42 6.28 -1.92
C CYS A 99 -0.91 6.87 -3.25
N ALA A 100 -0.47 6.30 -4.37
CA ALA A 100 -0.89 6.69 -5.70
C ALA A 100 -2.38 6.41 -5.93
N ASP A 101 -2.88 5.25 -5.52
CA ASP A 101 -4.29 4.82 -5.64
C ASP A 101 -5.22 5.74 -4.85
N VAL A 102 -4.85 6.08 -3.60
CA VAL A 102 -5.63 7.00 -2.76
C VAL A 102 -5.65 8.40 -3.37
N LEU A 103 -4.50 8.90 -3.84
CA LEU A 103 -4.41 10.22 -4.50
C LEU A 103 -5.16 10.25 -5.83
N PHE A 104 -5.08 9.18 -6.61
CA PHE A 104 -5.78 9.03 -7.88
C PHE A 104 -7.29 9.03 -7.66
N SER A 105 -7.78 8.21 -6.71
CA SER A 105 -9.19 8.17 -6.34
C SER A 105 -9.68 9.54 -5.87
N TYR A 106 -8.92 10.21 -5.01
CA TYR A 106 -9.25 11.56 -4.55
C TYR A 106 -9.28 12.58 -5.68
N THR A 107 -8.24 12.65 -6.51
CA THR A 107 -8.17 13.64 -7.60
C THR A 107 -9.21 13.39 -8.68
N THR A 108 -9.55 12.13 -8.95
CA THR A 108 -10.61 11.75 -9.88
C THR A 108 -11.98 12.16 -9.34
N ALA A 109 -12.26 11.88 -8.07
CA ALA A 109 -13.54 12.20 -7.44
C ALA A 109 -13.87 13.70 -7.36
N TYR A 110 -12.86 14.56 -7.51
CA TYR A 110 -13.00 16.02 -7.52
C TYR A 110 -12.69 16.63 -8.90
N ASP A 111 -12.66 15.81 -9.96
CA ASP A 111 -12.38 16.24 -11.34
C ASP A 111 -11.05 17.02 -11.51
N MET A 112 -10.07 16.74 -10.65
CA MET A 112 -8.73 17.35 -10.67
C MET A 112 -7.71 16.51 -11.43
N TYR A 113 -7.99 15.22 -11.64
CA TYR A 113 -7.09 14.32 -12.36
C TYR A 113 -7.03 14.65 -13.86
N TYR A 114 -5.84 14.53 -14.45
CA TYR A 114 -5.60 14.65 -15.88
C TYR A 114 -4.45 13.73 -16.30
N CYS A 115 -4.39 13.32 -17.56
CA CYS A 115 -3.30 12.47 -18.05
C CYS A 115 -1.93 13.17 -17.93
N GLY A 116 -0.95 12.51 -17.33
CA GLY A 116 0.36 13.10 -17.02
C GLY A 116 0.38 13.86 -15.69
N HIS A 117 -0.59 13.63 -14.81
CA HIS A 117 -0.63 14.23 -13.49
C HIS A 117 0.61 13.84 -12.67
N PRO A 118 1.22 14.75 -11.88
CA PRO A 118 2.43 14.44 -11.10
C PRO A 118 2.31 13.24 -10.14
N LEU A 119 1.10 12.88 -9.74
CA LEU A 119 0.84 11.69 -8.91
C LEU A 119 1.28 10.40 -9.61
N GLU A 120 1.28 10.36 -10.94
CA GLU A 120 1.67 9.19 -11.73
C GLU A 120 3.13 8.79 -11.49
N LEU A 121 3.96 9.75 -11.04
CA LEU A 121 5.32 9.47 -10.61
C LEU A 121 5.38 8.46 -9.45
N LEU A 122 4.36 8.40 -8.60
CA LEU A 122 4.30 7.41 -7.52
C LEU A 122 4.17 5.99 -8.07
N TYR A 123 3.29 5.76 -9.05
CA TYR A 123 3.20 4.48 -9.75
C TYR A 123 4.51 4.11 -10.44
N HIS A 124 5.13 5.07 -11.15
CA HIS A 124 6.40 4.83 -11.83
C HIS A 124 7.53 4.49 -10.85
N LEU A 125 7.61 5.18 -9.71
CA LEU A 125 8.56 4.87 -8.66
C LEU A 125 8.26 3.51 -8.01
N GLY A 126 6.98 3.16 -7.82
CA GLY A 126 6.54 1.84 -7.37
C GLY A 126 7.05 0.73 -8.29
N TYR A 127 6.83 0.87 -9.61
CA TYR A 127 7.33 -0.08 -10.60
C TYR A 127 8.87 -0.17 -10.64
N LEU A 128 9.56 0.96 -10.52
CA LEU A 128 11.02 0.97 -10.40
C LEU A 128 11.50 0.23 -9.15
N PHE A 129 10.79 0.38 -8.03
CA PHE A 129 11.11 -0.32 -6.79
C PHE A 129 10.80 -1.81 -6.87
N PHE A 130 9.73 -2.24 -7.53
CA PHE A 130 9.51 -3.65 -7.85
C PHE A 130 10.63 -4.22 -8.72
N ALA A 131 11.00 -3.52 -9.80
CA ALA A 131 12.09 -3.95 -10.67
C ALA A 131 13.42 -4.06 -9.91
N LEU A 132 13.73 -3.07 -9.06
CA LEU A 132 14.92 -3.08 -8.22
C LEU A 132 14.88 -4.20 -7.18
N ALA A 133 13.73 -4.48 -6.57
CA ALA A 133 13.55 -5.58 -5.64
C ALA A 133 13.88 -6.92 -6.31
N PHE A 134 13.29 -7.20 -7.47
CA PHE A 134 13.57 -8.43 -8.20
C PHE A 134 15.03 -8.51 -8.65
N TYR A 135 15.59 -7.43 -9.19
CA TYR A 135 16.99 -7.38 -9.60
C TYR A 135 17.94 -7.69 -8.44
N LEU A 136 17.76 -7.03 -7.29
CA LEU A 136 18.60 -7.27 -6.12
C LEU A 136 18.45 -8.70 -5.61
N HIS A 137 17.24 -9.26 -5.63
CA HIS A 137 17.03 -10.65 -5.23
C HIS A 137 17.78 -11.65 -6.12
N THR A 138 17.87 -11.40 -7.42
CA THR A 138 18.68 -12.26 -8.32
C THR A 138 20.18 -12.23 -8.02
N LYS A 139 20.68 -11.23 -7.29
CA LYS A 139 22.09 -11.12 -6.88
C LYS A 139 22.38 -11.67 -5.49
N GLU A 140 21.36 -12.14 -4.76
CA GLU A 140 21.53 -12.76 -3.45
C GLU A 140 21.98 -14.23 -3.56
N PHE A 141 21.97 -14.79 -4.78
CA PHE A 141 22.40 -16.15 -5.12
C PHE A 141 23.42 -16.11 -6.26
#